data_AF-A0A537N717-F1
#
_entry.id   AF-A0A537N717-F1
#
_cell.length_a   1.000
_cell.length_b   1.000
_cell.length_c   1.000
_cell.angle_alpha   90.00
_cell.angle_beta   90.00
_cell.angle_gamma   90.00
#
_symmetry.space_group_name_H-M   'P 1'
#
loop_
_entity.id
_entity.type
_entity.pdbx_description
1 polymer ?
#
loop_
_entity_poly.entity_id
_entity_poly.type
_entity_poly.pdbx_seq_one_letter_code
_entity_poly.pdbx_strand_id
1 'polypeptide(L)'
;MARLVGLQFHEETARDMDLPTDVERGDAESARDFARWLANVLRAQGEEVEVGEGEVRMQGWRAACELKLADPLKAFDAWNELWLGAAAAHDRFLKVQTTRLLGERGWSIAWRIAPR
;
A
#
# COMPACT_ATOMS: atom_id res chain seq x y z
N MET A 1 -13.34 -8.96 -2.25
CA MET A 1 -14.00 -7.67 -2.56
C MET A 1 -12.97 -6.53 -2.59
N ALA A 2 -12.35 -6.15 -1.46
CA ALA A 2 -11.37 -5.06 -1.40
C ALA A 2 -10.25 -5.15 -2.47
N ARG A 3 -9.62 -6.31 -2.64
CA ARG A 3 -8.61 -6.54 -3.68
C ARG A 3 -9.04 -6.12 -5.10
N LEU A 4 -10.30 -6.36 -5.46
CA LEU A 4 -10.87 -5.99 -6.78
C LEU A 4 -11.09 -4.48 -6.93
N VAL A 5 -11.35 -3.77 -5.82
CA VAL A 5 -11.48 -2.31 -5.82
C VAL A 5 -10.12 -1.65 -6.03
N GLY A 6 -9.08 -2.10 -5.33
CA GLY A 6 -7.71 -1.60 -5.56
C GLY A 6 -7.24 -1.84 -7.01
N LEU A 7 -7.62 -2.97 -7.60
CA LEU A 7 -7.39 -3.32 -9.01
C LEU A 7 -8.07 -2.35 -9.99
N GLN A 8 -9.25 -1.82 -9.67
CA GLN A 8 -10.01 -0.96 -10.57
C GLN A 8 -9.54 0.50 -10.56
N PHE A 9 -9.00 1.00 -9.45
CA PHE A 9 -8.64 2.41 -9.29
C PHE A 9 -7.14 2.71 -9.35
N HIS A 10 -6.27 1.69 -9.37
CA HIS A 10 -4.83 1.90 -9.46
C HIS A 10 -4.44 2.62 -10.76
N GLU A 11 -4.92 2.16 -11.92
CA GLU A 11 -4.54 2.72 -13.22
C GLU A 11 -5.00 4.18 -13.38
N GLU A 12 -6.20 4.50 -12.88
CA GLU A 12 -6.77 5.85 -12.92
C GLU A 12 -5.98 6.81 -12.03
N THR A 13 -5.70 6.41 -10.78
CA THR A 13 -4.93 7.24 -9.84
C THR A 13 -3.45 7.35 -10.18
N ALA A 14 -2.85 6.31 -10.77
CA ALA A 14 -1.48 6.36 -11.28
C ALA A 14 -1.35 7.33 -12.47
N ARG A 15 -2.34 7.33 -13.38
CA ARG A 15 -2.43 8.30 -14.48
C ARG A 15 -2.58 9.74 -13.98
N ASP A 16 -3.42 9.97 -12.97
CA ASP A 16 -3.58 11.30 -12.35
C ASP A 16 -2.31 11.80 -11.65
N MET A 17 -1.43 10.87 -11.26
CA MET A 17 -0.13 11.17 -10.64
C MET A 17 1.04 11.18 -11.63
N ASP A 18 0.76 11.09 -12.93
CA ASP A 18 1.76 11.01 -14.01
C ASP A 18 2.76 9.86 -13.82
N LEU A 19 2.27 8.73 -13.28
CA LEU A 19 3.03 7.51 -13.07
C LEU A 19 2.78 6.52 -14.20
N PRO A 20 3.78 5.73 -14.60
CA PRO A 20 3.61 4.76 -15.67
C PRO A 20 2.59 3.68 -15.25
N THR A 21 1.59 3.44 -16.10
CA THR A 21 0.41 2.60 -15.81
C THR A 21 0.46 1.21 -16.45
N ASP A 22 1.41 0.96 -17.33
CA ASP A 22 1.62 -0.33 -18.02
C ASP A 22 3.06 -0.80 -17.77
N VAL A 23 3.34 -1.25 -16.55
CA VAL A 23 4.68 -1.55 -16.07
C VAL A 23 4.78 -3.02 -15.69
N GLU A 24 4.83 -3.92 -16.66
CA GLU A 24 5.24 -5.32 -16.42
C GLU A 24 6.77 -5.48 -16.50
N ARG A 25 7.55 -4.58 -15.88
CA ARG A 25 9.02 -4.62 -15.94
C ARG A 25 9.62 -5.64 -14.98
N GLY A 26 8.98 -5.88 -13.84
CA GLY A 26 9.47 -6.79 -12.81
C GLY A 26 10.82 -6.37 -12.23
N ASP A 27 11.16 -5.08 -12.26
CA ASP A 27 12.46 -4.56 -11.84
C ASP A 27 12.36 -3.63 -10.61
N ALA A 28 13.53 -3.17 -10.15
CA ALA A 28 13.62 -2.27 -9.00
C ALA A 28 13.06 -0.86 -9.28
N GLU A 29 12.89 -0.46 -10.54
CA GLU A 29 12.25 0.81 -10.89
C GLU A 29 10.73 0.69 -10.72
N SER A 30 10.14 -0.40 -11.22
CA SER A 30 8.73 -0.74 -11.02
C SER A 30 8.35 -0.79 -9.52
N ALA A 31 9.19 -1.42 -8.70
CA ALA A 31 9.01 -1.45 -7.25
C ALA A 31 9.02 -0.04 -6.61
N ARG A 32 9.90 0.85 -7.09
CA ARG A 32 10.00 2.24 -6.61
C ARG A 32 8.82 3.09 -7.08
N ASP A 33 8.33 2.88 -8.29
CA ASP A 33 7.15 3.55 -8.81
C ASP A 33 5.90 3.17 -7.99
N PHE A 34 5.71 1.88 -7.70
CA PHE A 34 4.61 1.44 -6.85
C PHE A 34 4.72 1.97 -5.41
N ALA A 35 5.93 1.97 -4.82
CA ALA A 35 6.16 2.53 -3.49
C ALA A 35 5.80 4.02 -3.43
N ARG A 36 6.15 4.79 -4.47
CA ARG A 36 5.82 6.22 -4.61
C ARG A 36 4.31 6.42 -4.71
N TRP A 37 3.63 5.63 -5.54
CA TRP A 37 2.16 5.67 -5.65
C TRP A 37 1.48 5.37 -4.31
N LEU A 38 1.84 4.26 -3.66
CA LEU A 38 1.24 3.85 -2.39
C LEU A 38 1.42 4.92 -1.32
N ALA A 39 2.61 5.51 -1.21
CA ALA A 39 2.86 6.58 -0.26
C ALA A 39 2.03 7.85 -0.54
N ASN A 40 1.84 8.21 -1.80
CA ASN A 40 0.99 9.35 -2.17
C ASN A 40 -0.47 9.11 -1.80
N VAL A 41 -1.01 7.92 -2.08
CA VAL A 41 -2.38 7.55 -1.70
C VAL A 41 -2.57 7.60 -0.18
N LEU A 42 -1.65 7.00 0.58
CA LEU A 42 -1.73 6.99 2.04
C LEU A 42 -1.62 8.40 2.63
N ARG A 43 -0.71 9.25 2.12
CA ARG A 43 -0.63 10.66 2.54
C ARG A 43 -1.89 11.44 2.21
N ALA A 44 -2.52 11.19 1.06
CA ALA A 44 -3.79 11.81 0.70
C ALA A 44 -4.93 11.38 1.64
N GLN A 45 -4.88 10.18 2.21
CA GLN A 45 -5.76 9.73 3.29
C GLN A 45 -5.44 10.39 4.64
N GLY A 46 -4.41 11.22 4.70
CA GLY A 46 -3.96 11.91 5.90
C GLY A 46 -2.98 11.08 6.74
N GLU A 47 -2.46 9.97 6.24
CA GLU A 47 -1.51 9.12 6.98
C GLU A 47 -0.09 9.70 6.97
N GLU A 48 0.69 9.38 8.01
CA GLU A 48 2.09 9.76 8.11
C GLU A 48 2.98 8.63 7.60
N VAL A 49 3.67 8.88 6.48
CA VAL A 49 4.35 7.84 5.69
C VAL A 49 5.77 8.24 5.31
N GLU A 50 6.70 7.34 5.60
CA GLU A 50 8.09 7.38 5.17
C GLU A 50 8.33 6.41 4.01
N VAL A 51 9.15 6.80 3.05
CA VAL A 51 9.53 5.96 1.90
C VAL A 51 11.04 5.77 1.91
N GLY A 52 11.46 4.50 1.94
CA GLY A 52 12.84 4.08 1.75
C GLY A 52 13.01 3.27 0.45
N GLU A 53 14.19 2.70 0.26
CA GLU A 53 14.47 1.86 -0.93
C GLU A 53 13.62 0.57 -0.91
N GLY A 54 12.57 0.53 -1.72
CA GLY A 54 11.65 -0.61 -1.82
C GLY A 54 10.84 -0.84 -0.55
N GLU A 55 10.65 0.18 0.28
CA GLU A 55 9.86 0.06 1.51
C GLU A 55 9.04 1.32 1.77
N VAL A 56 7.78 1.12 2.15
CA VAL A 56 6.88 2.18 2.63
C VAL A 56 6.55 1.88 4.09
N ARG A 57 6.77 2.84 4.99
CA ARG A 57 6.47 2.70 6.42
C ARG A 57 5.44 3.72 6.85
N MET A 58 4.52 3.29 7.70
CA MET A 58 3.45 4.12 8.24
C MET A 58 3.35 3.92 9.75
N GLN A 59 3.25 5.02 10.48
CA GLN A 59 3.01 5.02 11.92
C GLN A 59 1.57 5.47 12.21
N GLY A 60 0.89 4.72 13.06
CA GLY A 60 -0.55 4.88 13.25
C GLY A 60 -1.38 4.32 12.09
N TRP A 61 -2.69 4.45 12.22
CA TRP A 61 -3.67 4.17 11.17
C TRP A 61 -4.86 5.10 11.38
N ARG A 62 -4.73 6.33 10.89
CA ARG A 62 -5.70 7.41 11.10
C ARG A 62 -7.05 7.09 10.47
N ALA A 63 -7.08 6.41 9.33
CA ALA A 63 -8.32 5.99 8.69
C ALA A 63 -9.24 5.13 9.58
N ALA A 64 -8.68 4.45 10.59
CA ALA A 64 -9.43 3.63 11.52
C ALA A 64 -9.40 4.15 12.98
N CYS A 65 -8.80 5.31 13.27
CA CYS A 65 -8.53 5.73 14.65
C CYS A 65 -9.80 5.98 15.47
N GLU A 66 -10.90 6.37 14.84
CA GLU A 66 -12.19 6.62 15.50
C GLU A 66 -13.15 5.41 15.42
N LEU A 67 -12.73 4.32 14.78
CA LEU A 67 -13.56 3.13 14.60
C LEU A 67 -13.42 2.18 15.79
N LYS A 68 -14.56 1.74 16.34
CA LYS A 68 -14.60 0.65 17.32
C LYS A 68 -14.54 -0.70 16.59
N LEU A 69 -13.33 -1.15 16.28
CA LEU A 69 -13.09 -2.42 15.60
C LEU A 69 -13.07 -3.57 16.60
N ALA A 70 -13.89 -4.59 16.36
CA ALA A 70 -13.92 -5.80 17.20
C ALA A 70 -12.61 -6.61 17.10
N ASP A 71 -11.96 -6.60 15.93
CA ASP A 71 -10.66 -7.21 15.69
C ASP A 71 -9.81 -6.28 14.79
N PRO A 72 -9.03 -5.37 15.39
CA PRO A 72 -8.24 -4.39 14.63
C PRO A 72 -7.24 -5.01 13.67
N LEU A 73 -6.66 -6.17 14.02
CA LEU A 73 -5.69 -6.87 13.17
C LEU A 73 -6.32 -7.44 11.91
N LYS A 74 -7.51 -8.04 12.02
CA LYS A 74 -8.26 -8.52 10.85
C LYS A 74 -8.83 -7.38 10.01
N ALA A 75 -9.28 -6.30 10.65
CA ALA A 75 -9.74 -5.11 9.93
C ALA A 75 -8.61 -4.51 9.09
N PHE A 76 -7.40 -4.43 9.65
CA PHE A 76 -6.23 -4.01 8.90
C PHE A 76 -5.93 -4.96 7.74
N ASP A 77 -5.96 -6.29 7.95
CA ASP A 77 -5.75 -7.26 6.86
C ASP A 77 -6.71 -7.03 5.69
N ALA A 78 -7.99 -6.84 6.00
CA ALA A 78 -9.00 -6.59 4.98
C ALA A 78 -8.75 -5.27 4.21
N TRP A 79 -8.29 -4.23 4.89
CA TRP A 79 -7.88 -2.96 4.26
C TRP A 79 -6.61 -3.14 3.43
N ASN A 80 -5.63 -3.89 3.92
CA ASN A 80 -4.35 -4.16 3.25
C ASN A 80 -4.52 -4.92 1.92
N GLU A 81 -5.56 -5.73 1.78
CA GLU A 81 -5.89 -6.40 0.51
C GLU A 81 -6.13 -5.41 -0.65
N LEU A 82 -6.51 -4.16 -0.38
CA LEU A 82 -6.58 -3.11 -1.40
C LEU A 82 -5.22 -2.89 -2.07
N TRP A 83 -4.18 -2.77 -1.25
CA TRP A 83 -2.82 -2.49 -1.70
C TRP A 83 -2.17 -3.69 -2.37
N LEU A 84 -2.45 -4.91 -1.89
CA LEU A 84 -2.01 -6.14 -2.56
C LEU A 84 -2.68 -6.33 -3.92
N GLY A 85 -3.93 -5.88 -4.06
CA GLY A 85 -4.64 -5.82 -5.34
C GLY A 85 -3.99 -4.82 -6.30
N ALA A 86 -3.77 -3.60 -5.82
CA ALA A 86 -3.12 -2.54 -6.59
C ALA A 86 -1.71 -2.93 -7.07
N ALA A 87 -0.91 -3.57 -6.22
CA ALA A 87 0.42 -4.06 -6.60
C ALA A 87 0.37 -5.08 -7.75
N ALA A 88 -0.60 -5.99 -7.71
CA ALA A 88 -0.78 -6.98 -8.77
C ALA A 88 -1.28 -6.36 -10.09
N ALA A 89 -1.98 -5.23 -10.01
CA ALA A 89 -2.42 -4.44 -11.17
C ALA A 89 -1.27 -3.61 -11.77
N HIS A 90 -0.44 -3.00 -10.91
CA HIS A 90 0.73 -2.23 -11.29
C HIS A 90 1.74 -3.09 -12.04
N ASP A 91 2.14 -4.21 -11.41
CA ASP A 91 3.12 -5.13 -11.96
C ASP A 91 2.97 -6.50 -11.28
N ARG A 92 2.48 -7.49 -12.04
CA ARG A 92 2.25 -8.86 -11.54
C ARG A 92 3.54 -9.57 -11.11
N PHE A 93 4.71 -9.08 -11.51
CA PHE A 93 6.01 -9.64 -11.13
C PHE A 93 6.57 -9.03 -9.84
N LEU A 94 5.86 -8.09 -9.21
CA LEU A 94 6.23 -7.59 -7.88
C LEU A 94 5.70 -8.49 -6.76
N LYS A 95 6.43 -8.46 -5.64
CA LYS A 95 6.06 -9.04 -4.36
C LYS A 95 5.97 -7.93 -3.32
N VAL A 96 4.84 -7.89 -2.63
CA VAL A 96 4.63 -6.99 -1.48
C VAL A 96 4.56 -7.84 -0.22
N GLN A 97 5.45 -7.57 0.72
CA GLN A 97 5.44 -8.17 2.05
C GLN A 97 5.02 -7.11 3.06
N THR A 98 3.88 -7.34 3.70
CA THR A 98 3.37 -6.45 4.74
C THR A 98 3.78 -6.94 6.12
N THR A 99 4.40 -6.08 6.91
CA THR A 99 4.58 -6.27 8.35
C THR A 99 3.69 -5.28 9.08
N ARG A 100 2.97 -5.73 10.10
CA ARG A 100 2.14 -4.86 10.95
C ARG A 100 2.27 -5.29 12.40
N LEU A 101 2.28 -4.31 13.29
CA LEU A 101 2.26 -4.51 14.73
C LEU A 101 1.30 -3.49 15.34
N LEU A 102 0.43 -3.96 16.23
CA LEU A 102 -0.35 -3.10 17.12
C LEU A 102 0.23 -3.26 18.53
N GLY A 103 0.92 -2.23 19.01
CA GLY A 103 1.52 -2.20 20.35
C GLY A 103 1.03 -1.00 21.17
N GLU A 104 1.68 -0.77 22.31
CA GLU A 104 1.32 0.33 23.23
C GLU A 104 1.46 1.72 22.59
N ARG A 105 2.39 1.88 21.65
CA ARG A 105 2.60 3.12 20.88
C ARG A 105 1.69 3.23 19.66
N GLY A 106 0.75 2.31 19.49
CA GLY A 106 -0.16 2.24 18.35
C GLY A 106 0.36 1.34 17.24
N TRP A 107 -0.10 1.61 16.03
CA TRP A 107 0.23 0.84 14.83
C TRP A 107 1.62 1.17 14.30
N SER A 108 2.37 0.15 13.92
CA SER A 108 3.58 0.25 13.09
C SER A 108 3.41 -0.68 11.90
N ILE A 109 3.40 -0.12 10.70
CA ILE A 109 3.09 -0.83 9.46
C ILE A 109 4.20 -0.58 8.44
N ALA A 110 4.59 -1.63 7.71
CA ALA A 110 5.56 -1.54 6.64
C ALA A 110 5.18 -2.44 5.47
N TRP A 111 5.41 -1.95 4.26
CA TRP A 111 5.30 -2.70 3.01
C TRP A 111 6.66 -2.74 2.35
N ARG A 112 7.27 -3.92 2.30
CA ARG A 112 8.47 -4.16 1.49
C ARG A 112 8.05 -4.61 0.10
N ILE A 113 8.50 -3.89 -0.93
CA ILE A 113 8.14 -4.07 -2.33
C ILE A 113 9.42 -4.40 -3.09
N ALA A 114 9.42 -5.55 -3.77
CA ALA A 114 10.56 -6.01 -4.56
C ALA A 114 10.11 -6.84 -5.75
N PRO A 115 10.95 -7.01 -6.78
CA PRO A 115 10.79 -8.07 -7.77
C PRO A 115 10.62 -9.45 -7.11
N ARG A 116 9.84 -10.32 -7.76
CA ARG A 116 9.65 -11.72 -7.34
C ARG A 116 10.87 -12.59 -7.54
#